data_AF-A0A815CXK4-F1
#
_entry.id   AF-A0A815CXK4-F1
#
_cell.length_a   1.000
_cell.length_b   1.000
_cell.length_c   1.000
_cell.angle_alpha   90.00
_cell.angle_beta   90.00
_cell.angle_gamma   90.00
#
_symmetry.space_group_name_H-M   'P 1'
#
loop_
_entity.id
_entity.type
_entity.pdbx_description
1 polymer ?
#
loop_
_entity_poly.entity_id
_entity_poly.type
_entity_poly.pdbx_seq_one_letter_code
_entity_poly.pdbx_strand_id
1 'polypeptide(L)'
;MLMSNAPQQLSPVTLTTYINNNNTSSTPGLSPLSSPPATQTDQSLADNPEYLSQLLKDKRQLAAVPNMFIHIERLLDQEINKVRVNLFNLSTRPKIELPDPLGEKKIFQEKVLIPVQQHPEKVQTLRGEKKPLSEIVVHPLRKL
;
A
#
# COMPACT_ATOMS: atom_id res chain seq x y z
N MET A 1 -46.24 51.83 -10.89
CA MET A 1 -45.10 52.09 -9.98
C MET A 1 -44.10 50.98 -10.16
N LEU A 2 -42.96 51.28 -10.79
CA LEU A 2 -41.82 50.35 -10.84
C LEU A 2 -41.14 50.36 -9.48
N MET A 3 -40.91 49.19 -8.89
CA MET A 3 -39.93 49.04 -7.81
C MET A 3 -38.93 47.98 -8.23
N SER A 4 -37.76 48.46 -8.67
CA SER A 4 -36.54 47.67 -8.87
C SER A 4 -36.09 47.09 -7.54
N ASN A 5 -35.85 45.79 -7.50
CA ASN A 5 -35.17 45.13 -6.39
C ASN A 5 -33.81 44.64 -6.91
N ALA A 6 -32.73 45.27 -6.46
CA ALA A 6 -31.36 44.88 -6.79
C ALA A 6 -30.91 43.70 -5.89
N PRO A 7 -30.15 42.72 -6.40
CA PRO A 7 -29.60 41.68 -5.55
C PRO A 7 -28.45 42.24 -4.69
N GLN A 8 -28.56 42.09 -3.38
CA GLN A 8 -27.50 42.40 -2.42
C GLN A 8 -26.34 41.41 -2.61
N GLN A 9 -25.15 41.96 -2.86
CA GLN A 9 -23.90 41.22 -2.93
C GLN A 9 -23.49 40.78 -1.51
N LEU A 10 -23.56 39.47 -1.23
CA LEU A 10 -22.93 38.91 -0.03
C LEU A 10 -21.41 38.97 -0.20
N SER A 11 -20.73 39.66 0.70
CA SER A 11 -19.28 39.57 0.88
C SER A 11 -18.91 38.24 1.55
N PRO A 12 -17.78 37.60 1.17
CA PRO A 12 -17.35 36.37 1.82
C PRO A 12 -16.85 36.65 3.24
N VAL A 13 -17.52 36.08 4.24
CA VAL A 13 -17.08 36.01 5.63
C VAL A 13 -15.81 35.16 5.69
N THR A 14 -14.69 35.78 6.05
CA THR A 14 -13.43 35.08 6.30
C THR A 14 -13.44 34.57 7.75
N LEU A 15 -13.42 33.25 7.96
CA LEU A 15 -13.20 32.66 9.28
C LEU A 15 -11.74 32.90 9.70
N THR A 16 -11.51 33.88 10.57
CA THR A 16 -10.20 34.04 11.21
C THR A 16 -10.06 33.00 12.32
N THR A 17 -9.23 31.98 12.09
CA THR A 17 -8.85 31.02 13.14
C THR A 17 -7.89 31.71 14.13
N TYR A 18 -8.23 31.65 15.42
CA TYR A 18 -7.39 32.17 16.51
C TYR A 18 -6.19 31.23 16.73
N ILE A 19 -4.98 31.68 16.39
CA ILE A 19 -3.73 30.96 16.69
C ILE A 19 -3.11 31.60 17.92
N ASN A 20 -3.10 30.88 19.04
CA ASN A 20 -2.33 31.25 20.22
C ASN A 20 -1.02 30.45 20.23
N ASN A 21 0.09 31.10 19.88
CA ASN A 21 1.43 30.51 19.99
C ASN A 21 2.30 31.41 20.87
N ASN A 22 2.54 30.96 22.10
CA ASN A 22 3.61 31.50 22.93
C ASN A 22 4.96 30.99 22.39
N ASN A 23 5.73 31.91 21.81
CA ASN A 23 7.11 32.26 22.18
C ASN A 23 8.08 32.43 20.99
N THR A 24 8.92 33.46 21.15
CA THR A 24 10.22 33.77 20.54
C THR A 24 10.31 34.35 19.10
N SER A 25 10.49 35.68 19.09
CA SER A 25 11.58 36.45 18.46
C SER A 25 11.86 36.41 16.95
N SER A 26 11.68 37.59 16.35
CA SER A 26 12.57 38.28 15.37
C SER A 26 12.71 37.80 13.91
N THR A 27 12.17 38.66 13.04
CA THR A 27 12.69 39.15 11.73
C THR A 27 12.32 38.45 10.41
N PRO A 28 12.17 39.23 9.30
CA PRO A 28 11.46 38.83 8.09
C PRO A 28 12.41 38.47 6.94
N GLY A 29 12.07 37.43 6.18
CA GLY A 29 12.79 37.05 4.97
C GLY A 29 11.91 36.22 4.05
N LEU A 30 11.30 36.89 3.06
CA LEU A 30 10.54 36.27 1.98
C LEU A 30 11.47 35.43 1.10
N SER A 31 11.40 34.11 1.25
CA SER A 31 11.85 33.16 0.21
C SER A 31 10.60 32.58 -0.44
N PRO A 32 10.52 32.48 -1.79
CA PRO A 32 9.37 31.87 -2.43
C PRO A 32 9.27 30.42 -1.96
N LEU A 33 8.12 30.11 -1.37
CA LEU A 33 7.65 28.77 -1.05
C LEU A 33 7.94 27.85 -2.25
N SER A 34 8.95 27.00 -2.11
CA SER A 34 9.07 25.82 -2.95
C SER A 34 7.78 25.05 -2.73
N SER A 35 6.94 25.04 -3.77
CA SER A 35 5.73 24.25 -3.83
C SER A 35 6.04 22.84 -3.32
N PRO A 36 5.20 22.25 -2.44
CA PRO A 36 5.26 20.82 -2.22
C PRO A 36 5.19 20.14 -3.61
N PRO A 37 5.97 19.08 -3.87
CA PRO A 37 5.92 18.40 -5.15
C PRO A 37 4.47 18.03 -5.38
N ALA A 38 3.90 18.59 -6.45
CA ALA A 38 2.60 18.23 -6.93
C ALA A 38 2.56 16.70 -7.00
N THR A 39 1.57 16.13 -6.33
CA THR A 39 1.26 14.71 -6.23
C THR A 39 1.13 14.16 -7.64
N GLN A 40 2.25 13.73 -8.20
CA GLN A 40 2.25 12.98 -9.44
C GLN A 40 1.86 11.55 -9.09
N THR A 41 0.84 11.09 -9.81
CA THR A 41 0.50 9.69 -10.09
C THR A 41 -0.04 8.81 -8.96
N ASP A 42 -1.37 8.87 -8.77
CA ASP A 42 -2.18 7.86 -8.05
C ASP A 42 -1.98 6.42 -8.60
N GLN A 43 -1.47 6.28 -9.83
CA GLN A 43 -1.08 4.99 -10.42
C GLN A 43 0.36 4.55 -10.10
N SER A 44 1.31 5.47 -9.84
CA SER A 44 2.72 5.11 -9.69
C SER A 44 3.06 4.52 -8.32
N LEU A 45 2.30 4.90 -7.30
CA LEU A 45 2.49 4.40 -5.94
C LEU A 45 2.06 2.93 -5.81
N ALA A 46 1.05 2.51 -6.58
CA ALA A 46 0.50 1.16 -6.51
C ALA A 46 1.47 0.08 -7.05
N ASP A 47 2.45 0.46 -7.85
CA ASP A 47 3.46 -0.42 -8.43
C ASP A 47 4.82 -0.31 -7.70
N ASN A 48 4.88 0.40 -6.56
CA ASN A 48 6.10 0.66 -5.85
C ASN A 48 6.28 -0.28 -4.62
N PRO A 49 7.36 -1.07 -4.55
CA PRO A 49 7.60 -1.97 -3.42
C PRO A 49 7.94 -1.25 -2.10
N GLU A 50 8.50 -0.04 -2.16
CA GLU A 50 8.79 0.77 -0.97
C GLU A 50 7.48 1.25 -0.32
N TYR A 51 6.48 1.62 -1.13
CA TYR A 51 5.15 1.98 -0.65
C TYR A 51 4.47 0.82 0.09
N LEU A 52 4.53 -0.40 -0.45
CA LEU A 52 4.04 -1.59 0.26
C LEU A 52 4.72 -1.76 1.64
N SER A 53 6.02 -1.49 1.72
CA SER A 53 6.76 -1.58 2.99
C SER A 53 6.25 -0.58 4.03
N GLN A 54 5.91 0.65 3.61
CA GLN A 54 5.36 1.69 4.46
C GLN A 54 3.99 1.27 5.00
N LEU A 55 3.09 0.82 4.12
CA LEU A 55 1.76 0.33 4.53
C LEU A 55 1.84 -0.83 5.53
N LEU A 56 2.81 -1.74 5.37
CA LEU A 56 3.04 -2.84 6.31
C LEU A 56 3.55 -2.37 7.68
N LYS A 57 4.34 -1.29 7.72
CA LYS A 57 4.77 -0.66 8.98
C LYS A 57 3.58 -0.01 9.69
N ASP A 58 2.78 0.75 8.97
CA ASP A 58 1.58 1.42 9.50
C ASP A 58 0.59 0.40 10.05
N LYS A 59 0.39 -0.73 9.36
CA LYS A 59 -0.51 -1.81 9.80
C LYS A 59 -0.10 -2.39 11.15
N ARG A 60 1.22 -2.54 11.36
CA ARG A 60 1.75 -3.00 12.64
C ARG A 60 1.50 -1.99 13.75
N GLN A 61 1.63 -0.71 13.45
CA GLN A 61 1.44 0.36 14.42
C GLN A 61 -0.04 0.49 14.81
N LEU A 62 -0.97 0.40 13.86
CA LEU A 62 -2.42 0.42 14.15
C LEU A 62 -2.85 -0.78 14.98
N ALA A 63 -2.31 -1.97 14.68
CA ALA A 63 -2.58 -3.18 15.46
C ALA A 63 -2.11 -3.10 16.93
N ALA A 64 -1.24 -2.14 17.28
CA ALA A 64 -0.80 -1.93 18.65
C ALA A 64 -1.90 -1.36 19.57
N VAL A 65 -2.93 -0.72 19.00
CA VAL A 65 -4.06 -0.17 19.77
C VAL A 65 -5.40 -0.62 19.15
N PRO A 66 -5.89 -1.81 19.56
CA PRO A 66 -7.08 -2.40 18.93
C PRO A 66 -8.32 -1.53 19.15
N ASN A 67 -9.25 -1.61 18.19
CA ASN A 67 -10.56 -0.95 18.19
C ASN A 67 -10.56 0.59 18.10
N MET A 68 -9.41 1.26 18.15
CA MET A 68 -9.39 2.73 18.02
C MET A 68 -9.50 3.21 16.57
N PHE A 69 -9.01 2.42 15.62
CA PHE A 69 -8.88 2.84 14.22
C PHE A 69 -9.45 1.82 13.23
N ILE A 70 -10.58 1.19 13.56
CA ILE A 70 -11.22 0.13 12.76
C ILE A 70 -11.42 0.48 11.28
N HIS A 71 -11.76 1.74 10.96
CA HIS A 71 -11.98 2.16 9.59
C HIS A 71 -10.67 2.40 8.84
N ILE A 72 -9.63 2.88 9.52
CA ILE A 72 -8.31 3.11 8.93
C ILE A 72 -7.63 1.76 8.68
N GLU A 73 -7.73 0.82 9.62
CA GLU A 73 -7.26 -0.57 9.43
C GLU A 73 -7.90 -1.20 8.20
N ARG A 74 -9.23 -1.05 8.03
CA ARG A 74 -9.94 -1.54 6.84
C ARG A 74 -9.43 -0.90 5.55
N LEU A 75 -9.24 0.42 5.53
CA LEU A 75 -8.74 1.13 4.34
C LEU A 75 -7.31 0.69 4.01
N LEU A 76 -6.47 0.52 5.04
CA LEU A 76 -5.10 0.06 4.89
C LEU A 76 -5.03 -1.37 4.36
N ASP A 77 -5.90 -2.26 4.82
CA ASP A 77 -6.01 -3.62 4.30
C ASP A 77 -6.42 -3.65 2.82
N GLN A 78 -7.35 -2.79 2.43
CA GLN A 78 -7.76 -2.65 1.03
C GLN A 78 -6.59 -2.17 0.16
N GLU A 79 -5.85 -1.17 0.63
CA GLU A 79 -4.72 -0.61 -0.11
C GLU A 79 -3.56 -1.61 -0.21
N ILE A 80 -3.21 -2.31 0.87
CA ILE A 80 -2.21 -3.39 0.86
C ILE A 80 -2.60 -4.47 -0.14
N ASN A 81 -3.88 -4.86 -0.18
CA ASN A 81 -4.33 -5.86 -1.13
C ASN A 81 -4.21 -5.37 -2.58
N LYS A 82 -4.60 -4.13 -2.85
CA LYS A 82 -4.47 -3.49 -4.16
C LYS A 82 -3.00 -3.48 -4.62
N VAL A 83 -2.09 -2.97 -3.79
CA VAL A 83 -0.66 -2.88 -4.10
C VAL A 83 -0.04 -4.27 -4.28
N ARG A 84 -0.42 -5.26 -3.45
CA ARG A 84 0.06 -6.65 -3.62
C ARG A 84 -0.40 -7.27 -4.93
N VAL A 85 -1.67 -7.08 -5.29
CA VAL A 85 -2.18 -7.56 -6.57
C VAL A 85 -1.40 -6.89 -7.68
N ASN A 86 -1.19 -5.57 -7.65
CA ASN A 86 -0.46 -4.88 -8.69
C ASN A 86 1.01 -5.34 -8.80
N LEU A 87 1.72 -5.49 -7.67
CA LEU A 87 3.12 -5.91 -7.65
C LEU A 87 3.34 -7.38 -8.03
N PHE A 88 2.42 -8.27 -7.65
CA PHE A 88 2.62 -9.72 -7.72
C PHE A 88 1.62 -10.44 -8.62
N ASN A 89 0.79 -9.74 -9.38
CA ASN A 89 -0.07 -10.36 -10.38
C ASN A 89 0.77 -10.90 -11.55
N LEU A 90 1.36 -12.08 -11.33
CA LEU A 90 2.13 -12.84 -12.31
C LEU A 90 1.21 -13.75 -13.15
N SER A 91 -0.10 -13.52 -13.13
CA SER A 91 -1.01 -14.28 -13.98
C SER A 91 -0.74 -13.90 -15.44
N THR A 92 -0.04 -14.78 -16.15
CA THR A 92 0.10 -14.73 -17.61
C THR A 92 -1.20 -15.08 -18.32
N ARG A 93 -2.20 -15.54 -17.55
CA ARG A 93 -3.54 -15.84 -18.05
C ARG A 93 -4.31 -14.53 -18.17
N PRO A 94 -5.00 -14.30 -19.30
CA PRO A 94 -5.88 -13.15 -19.43
C PRO A 94 -6.94 -13.18 -18.34
N LYS A 95 -7.33 -12.01 -17.84
CA LYS A 95 -8.45 -11.88 -16.91
C LYS A 95 -9.72 -12.34 -17.63
N ILE A 96 -10.24 -13.51 -17.26
CA ILE A 96 -11.47 -14.07 -17.83
C ILE A 96 -12.64 -13.50 -17.03
N GLU A 97 -13.60 -12.87 -17.71
CA GLU A 97 -14.87 -12.47 -17.12
C GLU A 97 -15.79 -13.69 -17.00
N LEU A 98 -16.33 -13.90 -15.81
CA LEU A 98 -17.26 -15.01 -15.56
C LEU A 98 -18.65 -14.64 -16.13
N PRO A 99 -19.35 -15.58 -16.77
CA PRO A 99 -20.72 -15.36 -17.21
C PRO A 99 -21.69 -15.27 -16.02
N ASP A 100 -22.92 -14.81 -16.30
CA ASP A 100 -23.99 -14.81 -15.31
C ASP A 100 -24.21 -16.21 -14.73
N PRO A 101 -24.41 -16.32 -13.40
CA PRO A 101 -24.56 -17.61 -12.75
C PRO A 101 -25.84 -18.29 -13.25
N LEU A 102 -25.69 -19.45 -13.88
CA LEU A 102 -26.80 -20.25 -14.37
C LEU A 102 -26.85 -21.60 -13.64
N GLY A 103 -28.00 -21.89 -13.01
CA GLY A 103 -28.28 -23.18 -12.38
C GLY A 103 -27.82 -23.29 -10.93
N GLU A 104 -27.70 -24.53 -10.45
CA GLU A 104 -27.35 -24.84 -9.07
C GLU A 104 -25.85 -24.67 -8.78
N LYS A 105 -25.51 -24.28 -7.54
CA LYS A 105 -24.13 -24.09 -7.11
C LYS A 105 -23.37 -25.42 -7.13
N LYS A 106 -22.30 -25.49 -7.93
CA LYS A 106 -21.37 -26.64 -7.97
C LYS A 106 -20.05 -26.30 -7.29
N ILE A 107 -19.45 -27.29 -6.63
CA ILE A 107 -18.11 -27.19 -6.02
C ILE A 107 -17.14 -28.03 -6.87
N PHE A 108 -16.10 -27.40 -7.41
CA PHE A 108 -15.04 -28.06 -8.17
C PHE A 108 -13.80 -28.25 -7.30
N GLN A 109 -13.18 -29.43 -7.35
CA GLN A 109 -11.93 -29.74 -6.63
C GLN A 109 -10.96 -30.43 -7.58
N GLU A 110 -9.75 -29.88 -7.72
CA GLU A 110 -8.65 -30.46 -8.50
C GLU A 110 -7.50 -30.84 -7.56
N LYS A 111 -7.12 -32.12 -7.55
CA LYS A 111 -5.95 -32.59 -6.79
C LYS A 111 -4.71 -32.53 -7.68
N VAL A 112 -3.88 -31.53 -7.45
CA VAL A 112 -2.61 -31.37 -8.17
C VAL A 112 -1.48 -32.03 -7.38
N LEU A 113 -0.78 -32.99 -7.99
CA LEU A 113 0.39 -33.64 -7.40
C LEU A 113 1.66 -32.81 -7.67
N ILE A 114 2.44 -32.54 -6.62
CA ILE A 114 3.73 -31.85 -6.76
C ILE A 114 4.79 -32.90 -7.15
N PRO A 115 5.54 -32.71 -8.24
CA PRO A 115 6.56 -33.67 -8.71
C PRO A 115 7.84 -33.59 -7.86
N VAL A 116 7.75 -34.05 -6.62
CA VAL A 116 8.85 -34.00 -5.65
C VAL A 116 10.04 -34.88 -6.03
N GLN A 117 9.82 -35.93 -6.84
CA GLN A 117 10.86 -36.85 -7.28
C GLN A 117 11.77 -36.26 -8.36
N GLN A 118 11.29 -35.29 -9.14
CA GLN A 118 12.05 -34.69 -10.25
C GLN A 118 12.86 -33.47 -9.79
N HIS A 119 12.37 -32.73 -8.79
CA HIS A 119 13.02 -31.51 -8.28
C HIS A 119 12.90 -31.41 -6.74
N PRO A 120 13.60 -32.28 -5.99
CA PRO A 120 13.51 -32.31 -4.53
C PRO A 120 13.96 -30.99 -3.87
N GLU A 121 14.90 -30.26 -4.48
CA GLU A 121 15.42 -28.97 -4.00
C GLU A 121 14.36 -27.86 -3.95
N LYS A 122 13.40 -27.89 -4.89
CA LYS A 122 12.30 -26.91 -4.94
C LYS A 122 11.26 -27.17 -3.84
N VAL A 123 11.13 -28.42 -3.41
CA VAL A 123 10.22 -28.84 -2.34
C VAL A 123 10.78 -28.46 -0.97
N GLN A 124 12.09 -28.61 -0.76
CA GLN A 124 12.74 -28.27 0.51
C GLN A 124 12.62 -26.76 0.84
N THR A 125 12.66 -25.90 -0.19
CA THR A 125 12.55 -24.44 -0.05
C THR A 125 11.15 -24.00 0.41
N LEU A 126 10.08 -24.70 0.00
CA LEU A 126 8.71 -24.44 0.44
C LEU A 126 8.43 -24.90 1.88
N ARG A 127 9.26 -25.82 2.41
CA ARG A 127 9.12 -26.38 3.76
C ARG A 127 9.79 -25.53 4.85
N GLY A 128 10.39 -24.37 4.51
CA GLY A 128 10.94 -23.44 5.50
C GLY A 128 12.17 -23.97 6.26
N GLU A 129 12.84 -25.02 5.76
CA GLU A 129 14.09 -25.47 6.34
C GLU A 129 15.23 -24.59 5.83
N LYS A 130 15.63 -23.63 6.67
CA LYS A 130 16.91 -22.94 6.53
C LYS A 130 18.00 -24.02 6.47
N LYS A 131 18.73 -24.11 5.35
CA LYS A 131 19.98 -24.88 5.32
C LYS A 131 20.83 -24.42 6.51
N PRO A 132 21.30 -25.31 7.39
CA PRO A 132 22.20 -24.91 8.47
C PRO A 132 23.47 -24.33 7.83
N LEU A 133 23.88 -23.16 8.30
CA LEU A 133 25.09 -22.43 7.87
C LEU A 133 26.40 -23.23 8.07
N SER A 134 26.34 -24.47 8.56
CA SER A 134 27.47 -25.37 8.77
C SER A 134 28.00 -26.04 7.49
N GLU A 135 27.31 -25.93 6.35
CA GLU A 135 27.76 -26.50 5.07
C GLU A 135 28.35 -25.44 4.11
N ILE A 136 29.00 -24.42 4.67
CA ILE A 136 30.03 -23.68 3.92
C ILE A 136 31.35 -24.34 4.28
N VAL A 137 31.65 -25.47 3.64
CA VAL A 137 33.00 -26.05 3.67
C VAL A 137 33.90 -25.12 2.87
N VAL A 138 34.46 -24.11 3.53
CA VAL A 138 35.57 -23.31 3.00
C VAL A 138 36.70 -24.27 2.71
N HIS A 139 36.88 -24.63 1.43
CA HIS A 139 38.08 -25.33 1.01
C HIS A 139 39.23 -24.32 1.07
N PRO A 140 40.28 -24.53 1.89
CA PRO A 140 41.46 -23.70 1.82
C PRO A 140 42.12 -23.94 0.45
N LEU A 141 42.07 -22.93 -0.42
CA LEU A 141 42.87 -22.88 -1.62
C LEU A 141 44.35 -22.94 -1.21
N ARG A 142 45.01 -23.99 -1.69
CA ARG A 142 46.42 -24.30 -1.47
C ARG A 142 47.29 -23.10 -1.86
N LYS A 143 48.26 -22.77 -1.01
CA LYS A 143 49.41 -21.96 -1.38
C LYS A 143 50.13 -22.63 -2.56
N LEU A 144 50.37 -21.87 -3.63
CA LEU A 144 51.52 -22.02 -4.52
C LEU A 144 52.23 -20.67 -4.53
#